data_AF-C4JNU2-F1
#
_entry.id   AF-C4JNU2-F1
#
_cell.length_a   1.000
_cell.length_b   1.000
_cell.length_c   1.000
_cell.angle_alpha   90.00
_cell.angle_beta   90.00
_cell.angle_gamma   90.00
#
_symmetry.space_group_name_H-M   'P 1'
#
loop_
_entity.id
_entity.type
_entity.pdbx_description
1 polymer ?
#
loop_
_entity_poly.entity_id
_entity_poly.type
_entity_poly.pdbx_seq_one_letter_code
_entity_poly.pdbx_strand_id
1 'polypeptide(L)'
;MSEAKDDVNPLPESPPRASSWIPSVPAPIKRVFDRFPLVTYPPNEIPSRSPSSHDEPRLYMFSSLQGSKQSAPSHNPQCLKWQAYLNFRGIKYQIVPSNNHASLTGSLPFLLPAAESNDTVNPVPSNQLKRWVDGQLGHGKEETRDMRFDAYSSLLDHRLRNAWIIRISTLSRANFTSIPRQRTCSYGLPSLENYKVQLEMSF
;
A
#
# COMPACT_ATOMS: atom_id res chain seq x y z
N MET A 1 -58.42 -23.72 4.68
CA MET A 1 -57.17 -24.35 5.10
C MET A 1 -56.07 -23.35 4.81
N SER A 2 -55.62 -22.64 5.84
CA SER A 2 -54.64 -21.55 5.73
C SER A 2 -53.38 -22.03 6.42
N GLU A 3 -52.33 -22.31 5.65
CA GLU A 3 -51.04 -22.78 6.18
C GLU A 3 -50.00 -21.68 5.94
N ALA A 4 -49.59 -21.03 7.04
CA ALA A 4 -48.56 -20.02 7.07
C ALA A 4 -47.18 -20.70 6.93
N LYS A 5 -46.37 -20.23 5.98
CA LYS A 5 -44.95 -20.58 5.89
C LYS A 5 -44.17 -19.64 6.80
N ASP A 6 -43.60 -20.18 7.85
CA ASP A 6 -42.63 -19.49 8.71
C ASP A 6 -41.31 -19.30 7.94
N ASP A 7 -40.94 -18.04 7.70
CA ASP A 7 -39.63 -17.63 7.20
C ASP A 7 -38.59 -17.75 8.32
N VAL A 8 -37.76 -18.80 8.26
CA VAL A 8 -36.58 -18.94 9.12
C VAL A 8 -35.41 -18.21 8.46
N ASN A 9 -35.08 -17.02 8.98
CA ASN A 9 -33.85 -16.31 8.65
C ASN A 9 -32.62 -17.09 9.17
N PRO A 10 -31.57 -17.34 8.36
CA PRO A 10 -30.33 -17.94 8.85
C PRO A 10 -29.53 -16.95 9.71
N LEU A 11 -29.05 -17.46 10.85
CA LEU A 11 -28.19 -16.76 11.80
C LEU A 11 -26.84 -16.36 11.15
N PRO A 12 -26.25 -15.21 11.51
CA PRO A 12 -24.98 -14.76 10.93
C PRO A 12 -23.80 -15.62 11.39
N GLU A 13 -22.97 -16.02 10.43
CA GLU A 13 -21.76 -16.84 10.61
C GLU A 13 -20.74 -16.16 11.54
N SER A 14 -20.13 -16.97 12.41
CA SER A 14 -19.08 -16.57 13.34
C SER A 14 -17.76 -16.22 12.60
N PRO A 15 -17.04 -15.16 13.00
CA PRO A 15 -15.79 -14.76 12.34
C PRO A 15 -14.66 -15.79 12.54
N PRO A 16 -13.69 -15.85 11.61
CA PRO A 16 -12.64 -16.88 11.61
C PRO A 16 -11.70 -16.78 12.83
N ARG A 17 -11.47 -17.93 13.48
CA ARG A 17 -10.57 -18.10 14.64
C ARG A 17 -9.12 -17.75 14.26
N ALA A 18 -8.57 -16.74 14.91
CA ALA A 18 -7.13 -16.45 14.86
C ALA A 18 -6.32 -17.61 15.48
N SER A 19 -5.32 -18.09 14.74
CA SER A 19 -4.41 -19.17 15.17
C SER A 19 -3.51 -18.69 16.31
N SER A 20 -3.79 -19.11 17.55
CA SER A 20 -2.98 -18.78 18.72
C SER A 20 -1.78 -19.73 18.88
N TRP A 21 -0.60 -19.14 19.04
CA TRP A 21 0.71 -19.79 19.29
C TRP A 21 0.86 -20.33 20.74
N ILE A 22 -0.25 -20.50 21.46
CA ILE A 22 -0.23 -20.98 22.85
C ILE A 22 -0.39 -22.51 22.80
N PRO A 23 0.41 -23.30 23.55
CA PRO A 23 0.23 -24.75 23.62
C PRO A 23 -1.23 -25.07 23.95
N SER A 24 -1.85 -25.89 23.11
CA SER A 24 -3.28 -26.20 23.16
C SER A 24 -3.68 -26.68 24.55
N VAL A 25 -4.39 -25.82 25.28
CA VAL A 25 -4.90 -26.14 26.62
C VAL A 25 -5.74 -27.41 26.52
N PRO A 26 -5.52 -28.42 27.39
CA PRO A 26 -6.27 -29.65 27.35
C PRO A 26 -7.78 -29.39 27.30
N ALA A 27 -8.47 -30.10 26.40
CA ALA A 27 -9.88 -29.91 26.09
C ALA A 27 -10.83 -29.70 27.29
N PRO A 28 -10.68 -30.37 28.46
CA PRO A 28 -11.59 -30.12 29.59
C PRO A 28 -11.43 -28.72 30.20
N ILE A 29 -10.22 -28.17 30.25
CA ILE A 29 -9.97 -26.82 30.78
C ILE A 29 -10.42 -25.77 29.76
N LYS A 30 -10.23 -26.05 28.46
CA LYS A 30 -10.72 -25.21 27.35
C LYS A 30 -12.24 -24.95 27.44
N ARG A 31 -13.04 -25.96 27.82
CA ARG A 31 -14.51 -25.82 27.98
C ARG A 31 -14.92 -24.79 29.04
N VAL A 32 -14.10 -24.60 30.07
CA VAL A 32 -14.36 -23.58 31.10
C VAL A 32 -14.05 -22.19 30.57
N PHE A 33 -12.93 -22.04 29.86
CA PHE A 33 -12.52 -20.76 29.28
C PHE A 33 -13.34 -20.35 28.04
N ASP A 34 -13.91 -21.30 27.30
CA ASP A 34 -14.83 -21.03 26.18
C ASP A 34 -16.16 -20.35 26.66
N ARG A 35 -16.48 -20.39 27.96
CA ARG A 35 -17.63 -19.67 28.55
C ARG A 35 -17.33 -18.20 28.84
N PHE A 36 -16.08 -17.78 28.71
CA PHE A 36 -15.67 -16.39 28.78
C PHE A 36 -15.35 -15.90 27.36
N PRO A 37 -15.71 -14.67 27.00
CA PRO A 37 -16.33 -13.63 27.83
C PRO A 37 -17.84 -13.83 28.05
N LEU A 38 -18.35 -13.40 29.22
CA LEU A 38 -19.77 -13.51 29.57
C LEU A 38 -20.67 -12.59 28.73
N VAL A 39 -20.13 -11.48 28.24
CA VAL A 39 -20.79 -10.52 27.35
C VAL A 39 -19.76 -10.04 26.35
N THR A 40 -20.08 -10.14 25.06
CA THR A 40 -19.29 -9.54 23.98
C THR A 40 -20.02 -8.30 23.50
N TYR A 41 -19.42 -7.13 23.69
CA TYR A 41 -19.96 -5.88 23.17
C TYR A 41 -19.86 -5.85 21.64
N PRO A 42 -20.75 -5.10 20.96
CA PRO A 42 -20.60 -4.88 19.53
C PRO A 42 -19.24 -4.22 19.23
N PRO A 43 -18.67 -4.44 18.02
CA PRO A 43 -17.45 -3.78 17.61
C PRO A 43 -17.57 -2.26 17.75
N ASN A 44 -16.52 -1.62 18.24
CA ASN A 44 -16.48 -0.16 18.30
C ASN A 44 -16.57 0.42 16.88
N GLU A 45 -17.29 1.52 16.75
CA GLU A 45 -17.31 2.30 15.52
C GLU A 45 -15.89 2.77 15.18
N ILE A 46 -15.57 2.76 13.88
CA ILE A 46 -14.28 3.24 13.41
C ILE A 46 -14.17 4.76 13.63
N PRO A 47 -13.03 5.27 14.11
CA PRO A 47 -12.83 6.71 14.29
C PRO A 47 -13.06 7.46 12.98
N SER A 48 -13.57 8.69 13.02
CA SER A 48 -13.83 9.50 11.80
C SER A 48 -12.61 9.71 10.89
N ARG A 49 -11.40 9.48 11.40
CA ARG A 49 -10.13 9.58 10.68
C ARG A 49 -9.71 8.26 10.02
N SER A 50 -10.47 7.18 10.20
CA SER A 50 -10.22 5.92 9.51
C SER A 50 -10.37 6.11 8.00
N PRO A 51 -9.50 5.48 7.19
CA PRO A 51 -9.71 5.48 5.76
C PRO A 51 -11.08 4.88 5.44
N SER A 52 -11.86 5.58 4.61
CA SER A 52 -13.14 5.05 4.12
C SER A 52 -12.93 3.78 3.31
N SER A 53 -13.96 2.95 3.20
CA SER A 53 -14.05 2.00 2.09
C SER A 53 -14.08 2.79 0.78
N HIS A 54 -13.35 2.31 -0.22
CA HIS A 54 -13.27 2.93 -1.53
C HIS A 54 -13.43 1.85 -2.59
N ASP A 55 -14.17 2.19 -3.65
CA ASP A 55 -14.42 1.31 -4.80
C ASP A 55 -13.21 1.25 -5.76
N GLU A 56 -12.26 2.19 -5.64
CA GLU A 56 -11.08 2.25 -6.51
C GLU A 56 -9.78 1.87 -5.76
N PRO A 57 -8.83 1.20 -6.43
CA PRO A 57 -7.50 0.97 -5.90
C PRO A 57 -6.78 2.28 -5.55
N ARG A 58 -6.05 2.28 -4.44
CA ARG A 58 -5.29 3.46 -3.98
C ARG A 58 -3.80 3.25 -4.10
N LEU A 59 -3.13 4.14 -4.80
CA LEU A 59 -1.68 4.12 -4.98
C LEU A 59 -1.03 5.13 -4.03
N TYR A 60 -0.31 4.61 -3.04
CA TYR A 60 0.41 5.40 -2.06
C TYR A 60 1.79 5.75 -2.61
N MET A 61 2.07 7.05 -2.76
CA MET A 61 3.32 7.51 -3.37
C MET A 61 3.74 8.91 -2.90
N PHE A 62 4.96 9.30 -3.27
CA PHE A 62 5.41 10.68 -3.09
C PHE A 62 4.68 11.62 -4.06
N SER A 63 3.71 12.37 -3.56
CA SER A 63 3.00 13.39 -4.34
C SER A 63 2.64 14.58 -3.44
N SER A 64 2.28 15.71 -4.05
CA SER A 64 1.73 16.85 -3.30
C SER A 64 0.21 16.71 -3.16
N LEU A 65 -0.41 17.35 -2.16
CA LEU A 65 -1.87 17.32 -1.98
C LEU A 65 -2.63 17.85 -3.21
N GLN A 66 -2.07 18.85 -3.88
CA GLN A 66 -2.66 19.39 -5.12
C GLN A 66 -2.40 18.44 -6.29
N GLY A 67 -1.19 17.88 -6.36
CA GLY A 67 -0.82 16.92 -7.39
C GLY A 67 -1.66 15.65 -7.35
N SER A 68 -2.01 15.13 -6.17
CA SER A 68 -2.88 13.94 -6.06
C SER A 68 -4.30 14.21 -6.57
N LYS A 69 -4.83 15.42 -6.36
CA LYS A 69 -6.16 15.81 -6.87
C LYS A 69 -6.18 15.97 -8.38
N GLN A 70 -5.07 16.39 -8.98
CA GLN A 70 -4.93 16.63 -10.42
C GLN A 70 -4.31 15.44 -11.16
N SER A 71 -4.07 14.31 -10.48
CA SER A 71 -3.32 13.17 -11.02
C SER A 71 -1.96 13.54 -11.62
N ALA A 72 -1.28 14.53 -11.01
CA ALA A 72 0.01 15.03 -11.44
C ALA A 72 1.12 13.98 -11.27
N PRO A 73 2.19 14.04 -12.08
CA PRO A 73 3.32 13.11 -11.98
C PRO A 73 4.07 13.24 -10.65
N SER A 74 4.53 12.11 -10.11
CA SER A 74 5.39 12.08 -8.93
C SER A 74 6.77 12.67 -9.20
N HIS A 75 7.33 13.39 -8.23
CA HIS A 75 8.70 13.88 -8.26
C HIS A 75 9.75 12.78 -7.97
N ASN A 76 9.31 11.61 -7.47
CA ASN A 76 10.19 10.48 -7.21
C ASN A 76 10.20 9.55 -8.43
N PRO A 77 11.37 9.21 -9.00
CA PRO A 77 11.45 8.44 -10.24
C PRO A 77 10.86 7.03 -10.11
N GLN A 78 11.00 6.39 -8.94
CA GLN A 78 10.43 5.06 -8.70
C GLN A 78 8.91 5.11 -8.61
N CYS A 79 8.36 6.14 -7.94
CA CYS A 79 6.91 6.35 -7.91
C CYS A 79 6.36 6.68 -9.30
N LEU A 80 7.05 7.54 -10.06
CA LEU A 80 6.68 7.91 -11.42
C LEU A 80 6.70 6.72 -12.37
N LYS A 81 7.67 5.80 -12.23
CA LYS A 81 7.74 4.55 -12.99
C LYS A 81 6.45 3.76 -12.87
N TRP A 82 6.00 3.52 -11.64
CA TRP A 82 4.79 2.73 -11.40
C TRP A 82 3.50 3.49 -11.71
N GLN A 83 3.48 4.80 -11.51
CA GLN A 83 2.38 5.67 -11.94
C GLN A 83 2.17 5.58 -13.45
N ALA A 84 3.25 5.77 -14.23
CA ALA A 84 3.22 5.66 -15.68
C ALA A 84 2.84 4.25 -16.13
N TYR A 85 3.41 3.22 -15.50
CA TYR A 85 3.08 1.83 -15.81
C TYR A 85 1.58 1.53 -15.67
N LEU A 86 0.96 1.95 -14.56
CA LEU A 86 -0.47 1.74 -14.32
C LEU A 86 -1.33 2.54 -15.31
N ASN A 87 -0.93 3.78 -15.64
CA ASN A 87 -1.60 4.59 -16.64
C ASN A 87 -1.57 3.94 -18.03
N PHE A 88 -0.41 3.43 -18.46
CA PHE A 88 -0.26 2.76 -19.76
C PHE A 88 -1.03 1.43 -19.83
N ARG A 89 -1.22 0.77 -18.69
CA ARG A 89 -2.05 -0.44 -18.57
C ARG A 89 -3.55 -0.13 -18.42
N GLY A 90 -3.95 1.15 -18.44
CA GLY A 90 -5.34 1.57 -18.39
C GLY A 90 -6.03 1.35 -17.05
N ILE A 91 -5.27 1.15 -15.96
CA ILE A 91 -5.83 0.91 -14.63
C ILE A 91 -6.21 2.25 -14.00
N LYS A 92 -7.45 2.34 -13.52
CA LYS A 92 -7.92 3.48 -12.72
C LYS A 92 -7.48 3.29 -11.27
N TYR A 93 -6.96 4.35 -10.67
CA TYR A 93 -6.55 4.36 -9.27
C TYR A 93 -6.57 5.78 -8.72
N GLN A 94 -6.71 5.89 -7.41
CA GLN A 94 -6.59 7.15 -6.68
C GLN A 94 -5.17 7.32 -6.14
N ILE A 95 -4.59 8.51 -6.33
CA ILE A 95 -3.29 8.84 -5.74
C ILE A 95 -3.48 9.27 -4.29
N VAL A 96 -2.78 8.62 -3.37
CA VAL A 96 -2.71 9.02 -1.96
C VAL A 96 -1.28 9.47 -1.65
N PRO A 97 -1.07 10.76 -1.31
CA PRO A 97 0.22 11.22 -0.84
C PRO A 97 0.65 10.48 0.41
N SER A 98 1.87 9.96 0.42
CA SER A 98 2.37 9.11 1.50
C SER A 98 3.86 9.29 1.77
N ASN A 99 4.36 8.58 2.78
CA ASN A 99 5.76 8.53 3.18
C ASN A 99 6.24 7.06 3.32
N ASN A 100 7.56 6.85 3.41
CA ASN A 100 8.14 5.51 3.49
C ASN A 100 7.69 4.72 4.73
N HIS A 101 7.38 5.38 5.85
CA HIS A 101 6.94 4.74 7.09
C HIS A 101 5.53 4.15 7.00
N ALA A 102 4.72 4.58 6.05
CA ALA A 102 3.41 4.00 5.80
C ALA A 102 3.47 2.65 5.06
N SER A 103 4.63 2.30 4.49
CA SER A 103 4.82 1.04 3.76
C SER A 103 5.36 -0.05 4.67
N LEU A 104 4.80 -1.26 4.59
CA LEU A 104 5.32 -2.43 5.31
C LEU A 104 6.76 -2.78 4.91
N THR A 105 7.13 -2.51 3.66
CA THR A 105 8.49 -2.77 3.15
C THR A 105 9.44 -1.58 3.36
N GLY A 106 8.96 -0.47 3.95
CA GLY A 106 9.74 0.76 4.11
C GLY A 106 10.00 1.53 2.80
N SER A 107 9.34 1.16 1.70
CA SER A 107 9.55 1.78 0.38
C SER A 107 8.24 2.10 -0.32
N LEU A 108 8.16 3.29 -0.94
CA LEU A 108 7.10 3.67 -1.86
C LEU A 108 7.49 3.38 -3.33
N PRO A 109 6.51 3.12 -4.23
CA PRO A 109 5.08 3.08 -3.98
C PRO A 109 4.56 1.70 -3.55
N PHE A 110 3.39 1.67 -2.91
CA PHE A 110 2.58 0.46 -2.72
C PHE A 110 1.12 0.75 -3.05
N LEU A 111 0.36 -0.28 -3.41
CA LEU A 111 -1.04 -0.17 -3.80
C LEU A 111 -1.93 -0.92 -2.80
N LEU A 112 -3.02 -0.28 -2.39
CA LEU A 112 -4.10 -0.95 -1.67
C LEU A 112 -5.23 -1.24 -2.67
N PRO A 113 -5.58 -2.51 -2.90
CA PRO A 113 -6.76 -2.87 -3.67
C PRO A 113 -8.03 -2.26 -3.09
N ALA A 114 -9.08 -2.13 -3.92
CA ALA A 114 -10.41 -1.79 -3.44
C ALA A 114 -10.88 -2.89 -2.45
N ALA A 115 -11.54 -2.47 -1.36
CA ALA A 115 -12.00 -3.39 -0.34
C ALA A 115 -13.28 -4.08 -0.84
N GLU A 116 -13.15 -5.31 -1.34
CA GLU A 116 -14.31 -6.15 -1.59
C GLU A 116 -14.89 -6.62 -0.24
N SER A 117 -16.21 -6.62 -0.16
CA SER A 117 -17.07 -6.59 1.05
C SER A 117 -16.74 -7.44 2.30
N ASN A 118 -15.72 -8.31 2.31
CA ASN A 118 -15.30 -9.05 3.52
C ASN A 118 -13.81 -9.46 3.56
N ASP A 119 -12.98 -9.04 2.60
CA ASP A 119 -11.59 -9.52 2.52
C ASP A 119 -10.58 -8.58 3.20
N THR A 120 -9.61 -9.18 3.89
CA THR A 120 -8.44 -8.45 4.39
C THR A 120 -7.66 -7.87 3.20
N VAL A 121 -7.70 -6.54 3.05
CA VAL A 121 -7.00 -5.84 1.97
C VAL A 121 -5.49 -5.90 2.21
N ASN A 122 -4.82 -6.81 1.50
CA ASN A 122 -3.38 -6.93 1.57
C ASN A 122 -2.68 -5.88 0.69
N PRO A 123 -1.73 -5.09 1.24
CA PRO A 123 -0.98 -4.12 0.45
C PRO A 123 -0.09 -4.82 -0.58
N VAL A 124 -0.13 -4.30 -1.81
CA VAL A 124 0.69 -4.76 -2.94
C VAL A 124 1.95 -3.89 -3.02
N PRO A 125 3.13 -4.40 -2.64
CA PRO A 125 4.38 -3.66 -2.77
C PRO A 125 4.80 -3.50 -4.23
N SER A 126 5.69 -2.54 -4.49
CA SER A 126 6.14 -2.21 -5.84
C SER A 126 6.62 -3.39 -6.68
N ASN A 127 7.36 -4.34 -6.09
CA ASN A 127 7.85 -5.54 -6.77
C ASN A 127 6.75 -6.52 -7.20
N GLN A 128 5.55 -6.42 -6.61
CA GLN A 128 4.40 -7.26 -6.92
C GLN A 128 3.37 -6.56 -7.81
N LEU A 129 3.54 -5.26 -8.09
CA LEU A 129 2.59 -4.49 -8.89
C LEU A 129 2.36 -5.09 -10.28
N LYS A 130 3.41 -5.50 -11.01
CA LYS A 130 3.24 -6.13 -12.34
C LYS A 130 2.32 -7.35 -12.26
N ARG A 131 2.58 -8.25 -11.30
CA ARG A 131 1.77 -9.46 -11.09
C ARG A 131 0.32 -9.14 -10.75
N TRP A 132 0.11 -8.13 -9.90
CA TRP A 132 -1.23 -7.69 -9.54
C TRP A 132 -1.98 -7.11 -10.76
N VAL A 133 -1.31 -6.28 -11.57
CA VAL A 133 -1.86 -5.72 -12.82
C VAL A 133 -2.25 -6.82 -13.81
N ASP A 134 -1.41 -7.83 -13.98
CA ASP A 134 -1.69 -8.95 -14.88
C ASP A 134 -2.90 -9.77 -14.38
N GLY A 135 -3.06 -9.90 -13.06
CA GLY A 135 -4.24 -10.51 -12.44
C GLY A 135 -5.54 -9.71 -12.68
N GLN A 136 -5.48 -8.37 -12.67
CA GLN A 136 -6.64 -7.51 -12.93
C GLN A 136 -7.08 -7.54 -14.40
N LEU A 137 -6.12 -7.62 -15.34
CA LEU A 137 -6.40 -7.54 -16.77
C LEU A 137 -6.68 -8.91 -17.42
N GLY A 138 -6.57 -10.02 -16.67
CA GLY A 138 -6.81 -11.38 -17.18
C GLY A 138 -5.84 -11.84 -18.28
N HIS A 139 -4.86 -11.00 -18.64
CA HIS A 139 -3.88 -11.23 -19.70
C HIS A 139 -2.48 -10.98 -19.14
N GLY A 140 -1.81 -12.07 -18.76
CA GLY A 140 -0.37 -12.07 -18.54
C GLY A 140 0.35 -11.98 -19.87
N LYS A 141 0.42 -10.77 -20.45
CA LYS A 141 1.37 -10.52 -21.54
C LYS A 141 2.76 -10.57 -20.92
N GLU A 142 3.38 -11.73 -20.98
CA GLU A 142 4.79 -11.90 -20.62
C GLU A 142 5.60 -10.99 -21.54
N GLU A 143 6.10 -9.89 -20.97
CA GLU A 143 6.97 -8.95 -21.66
C GLU A 143 8.25 -9.71 -21.99
N THR A 144 8.50 -9.99 -23.27
CA THR A 144 9.68 -10.72 -23.71
C THR A 144 10.93 -9.96 -23.27
N ARG A 145 11.60 -10.48 -22.24
CA ARG A 145 12.82 -9.86 -21.69
C ARG A 145 13.96 -10.12 -22.65
N ASP A 146 14.32 -9.09 -23.42
CA ASP A 146 15.54 -9.09 -24.23
C ASP A 146 16.75 -8.80 -23.32
N MET A 147 17.89 -9.47 -23.57
CA MET A 147 19.15 -9.19 -22.88
C MET A 147 19.54 -7.71 -22.94
N ARG A 148 19.20 -7.04 -24.06
CA ARG A 148 19.42 -5.59 -24.22
C ARG A 148 18.58 -4.78 -23.24
N PHE A 149 17.32 -5.17 -23.06
CA PHE A 149 16.42 -4.51 -22.12
C PHE A 149 16.95 -4.63 -20.68
N ASP A 150 17.40 -5.82 -20.28
CA ASP A 150 17.96 -6.04 -18.94
C ASP A 150 19.22 -5.20 -18.70
N ALA A 151 20.09 -5.05 -19.71
CA ALA A 151 21.27 -4.19 -19.64
C ALA A 151 20.89 -2.71 -19.43
N TYR A 152 19.92 -2.19 -20.18
CA TYR A 152 19.44 -0.81 -20.00
C TYR A 152 18.70 -0.60 -18.68
N SER A 153 17.89 -1.57 -18.25
CA SER A 153 17.19 -1.49 -16.96
C SER A 153 18.17 -1.39 -15.80
N SER A 154 19.25 -2.18 -15.85
CA SER A 154 20.33 -2.17 -14.86
C SER A 154 21.07 -0.83 -14.83
N LEU A 155 21.30 -0.20 -15.99
CA LEU A 155 21.90 1.13 -16.08
C LEU A 155 21.05 2.20 -15.38
N LEU A 156 19.73 2.15 -15.60
CA LEU A 156 18.76 3.08 -15.01
C LEU A 156 18.65 2.88 -13.49
N ASP A 157 18.44 1.65 -13.05
CA ASP A 157 18.18 1.33 -11.65
C ASP A 157 19.42 1.49 -10.75
N HIS A 158 20.63 1.38 -11.31
CA HIS A 158 21.87 1.57 -10.54
C HIS A 158 22.54 2.93 -10.77
N ARG A 159 23.05 3.19 -11.98
CA ARG A 159 23.93 4.35 -12.23
C ARG A 159 23.15 5.66 -12.19
N LEU A 160 22.04 5.71 -12.94
CA LEU A 160 21.25 6.94 -13.03
C LEU A 160 20.53 7.23 -11.72
N ARG A 161 19.97 6.19 -11.08
CA ARG A 161 19.35 6.30 -9.75
C ARG A 161 20.33 6.84 -8.71
N ASN A 162 21.54 6.28 -8.63
CA ASN A 162 22.54 6.74 -7.67
C ASN A 162 22.99 8.18 -7.95
N ALA A 163 23.21 8.52 -9.21
CA ALA A 163 23.54 9.90 -9.59
C ALA A 163 22.43 10.89 -9.18
N TRP A 164 21.16 10.50 -9.36
CA TRP A 164 20.02 11.30 -8.94
C TRP A 164 19.94 11.47 -7.42
N ILE A 165 20.12 10.39 -6.65
CA ILE A 165 20.13 10.44 -5.18
C ILE A 165 21.27 11.34 -4.71
N ILE A 166 22.49 11.15 -5.22
CA ILE A 166 23.64 11.99 -4.84
C ILE A 166 23.35 13.44 -5.19
N ARG A 167 22.83 13.72 -6.40
CA ARG A 167 22.47 15.08 -6.84
C ARG A 167 21.49 15.74 -5.87
N ILE A 168 20.40 15.06 -5.52
CA ILE A 168 19.35 15.66 -4.67
C ILE A 168 19.82 15.78 -3.22
N SER A 169 20.54 14.80 -2.69
CA SER A 169 21.03 14.79 -1.30
C SER A 169 22.19 15.77 -1.07
N THR A 170 23.13 15.89 -2.01
CA THR A 170 24.33 16.73 -1.83
C THR A 170 24.08 18.20 -2.16
N LEU A 171 23.30 18.49 -3.21
CA LEU A 171 22.96 19.87 -3.57
C LEU A 171 21.81 20.46 -2.76
N SER A 172 21.13 19.64 -1.94
CA SER A 172 20.10 20.15 -1.02
C SER A 172 20.65 21.26 -0.13
N ARG A 173 21.94 21.26 0.23
CA ARG A 173 22.53 22.33 1.06
C ARG A 173 22.49 23.72 0.40
N ALA A 174 22.53 23.81 -0.93
CA ALA A 174 22.40 25.06 -1.70
C ALA A 174 20.98 25.30 -2.24
N ASN A 175 20.16 24.26 -2.40
CA ASN A 175 18.75 24.37 -2.84
C ASN A 175 17.78 24.80 -1.72
N PHE A 176 18.22 24.91 -0.47
CA PHE A 176 17.36 25.36 0.64
C PHE A 176 16.92 26.84 0.52
N THR A 177 17.56 27.65 -0.32
CA THR A 177 17.29 29.10 -0.42
C THR A 177 16.46 29.51 -1.65
N SER A 178 16.40 28.71 -2.72
CA SER A 178 15.74 29.07 -3.98
C SER A 178 14.44 28.32 -4.28
N ILE A 179 14.13 27.27 -3.52
CA ILE A 179 12.80 26.63 -3.55
C ILE A 179 11.97 27.30 -2.47
N PRO A 180 10.90 28.05 -2.79
CA PRO A 180 10.09 28.69 -1.77
C PRO A 180 9.60 27.63 -0.77
N ARG A 181 9.93 27.88 0.50
CA ARG A 181 9.57 27.11 1.72
C ARG A 181 8.10 26.66 1.78
N GLN A 182 7.23 27.27 0.98
CA GLN A 182 5.82 26.91 0.84
C GLN A 182 5.56 25.53 0.23
N ARG A 183 6.52 24.91 -0.47
CA ARG A 183 6.37 23.52 -0.95
C ARG A 183 6.84 22.46 0.04
N THR A 184 7.50 22.85 1.13
CA THR A 184 8.16 21.93 2.07
C THR A 184 7.57 21.90 3.48
N CYS A 185 6.55 22.72 3.78
CA CYS A 185 5.88 22.71 5.10
C CYS A 185 4.63 21.83 5.21
N SER A 186 4.12 21.25 4.12
CA SER A 186 2.97 20.30 4.17
C SER A 186 3.37 18.84 4.18
N TYR A 187 4.62 18.55 3.84
CA TYR A 187 5.25 17.25 4.02
C TYR A 187 6.57 17.53 4.70
N GLY A 188 6.74 17.05 5.93
CA GLY A 188 8.08 16.87 6.46
C GLY A 188 8.86 16.14 5.38
N LEU A 189 9.85 16.83 4.81
CA LEU A 189 10.91 16.14 4.08
C LEU A 189 11.32 14.99 5.00
N PRO A 190 11.52 13.78 4.46
CA PRO A 190 12.26 12.79 5.21
C PRO A 190 13.53 13.53 5.66
N SER A 191 13.72 13.65 6.98
CA SER A 191 14.98 14.06 7.58
C SER A 191 16.10 13.41 6.76
N LEU A 192 17.26 14.06 6.61
CA LEU A 192 18.42 13.46 5.96
C LEU A 192 18.71 12.02 6.49
N GLU A 193 18.22 11.70 7.69
CA GLU A 193 18.15 10.34 8.25
C GLU A 193 17.45 9.31 7.35
N ASN A 194 16.32 9.61 6.71
CA ASN A 194 15.60 8.64 5.88
C ASN A 194 16.34 8.31 4.57
N TYR A 195 17.12 9.25 4.02
CA TYR A 195 18.03 8.97 2.91
C TYR A 195 19.26 8.18 3.37
N LYS A 196 19.68 8.38 4.63
CA LYS A 196 20.74 7.61 5.29
C LYS A 196 20.32 6.15 5.50
N VAL A 197 19.09 5.90 5.95
CA VAL A 197 18.51 4.55 6.10
C VAL A 197 18.47 3.82 4.75
N GLN A 198 18.14 4.51 3.66
CA GLN A 198 18.07 3.89 2.34
C GLN A 198 19.45 3.62 1.72
N LEU A 199 20.47 4.39 2.10
CA LEU A 199 21.87 4.10 1.76
C LEU A 199 22.45 2.95 2.61
N GLU A 200 22.10 2.85 3.89
CA GLU A 200 22.56 1.75 4.75
C GLU A 200 21.88 0.41 4.43
N MET A 201 20.65 0.41 3.90
CA MET A 201 19.97 -0.81 3.43
C MET A 201 20.39 -1.26 2.01
N SER A 202 21.30 -0.52 1.36
CA SER A 202 21.76 -0.82 -0.01
C SER A 202 23.25 -1.21 -0.09
N PHE A 203 23.88 -1.54 1.05
CA PHE A 203 25.19 -2.19 1.13
C PHE A 203 25.04 -3.63 1.61
#